data_AF-A0A7K7TAT1-F1
#
_entry.id   AF-A0A7K7TAT1-F1
#
_cell.length_a   1.000
_cell.length_b   1.000
_cell.length_c   1.000
_cell.angle_alpha   90.00
_cell.angle_beta   90.00
_cell.angle_gamma   90.00
#
_symmetry.space_group_name_H-M   'P 1'
#
loop_
_entity.id
_entity.type
_entity.pdbx_description
1 polymer ?
#
loop_
_entity_poly.entity_id
_entity_poly.type
_entity_poly.pdbx_seq_one_letter_code
_entity_poly.pdbx_strand_id
1 'polypeptide(L)'
;MKEAEIRRLLAANLLCVLSIILTAVVPAFFLHGFTVLGTHLTWLCVCSVCVGTLNVTLHLVLKPNQSPKRRSFAHKISRFLKCCIYFFMSCILFHAIIVLYGAPLIESVTETFLFAVLLSTFTTLQCLCVLGPNVQTWIRVFSKNG
;
A
#
# COMPACT_ATOMS: atom_id res chain seq x y z
N MET A 1 16.28 15.85 8.15
CA MET A 1 15.93 14.48 8.60
C MET A 1 17.14 13.84 9.24
N LYS A 2 16.99 13.06 10.30
CA LYS A 2 18.15 12.36 10.92
C LYS A 2 18.64 11.24 9.99
N GLU A 3 19.95 11.03 9.89
CA GLU A 3 20.56 9.96 9.09
C GLU A 3 19.96 8.57 9.36
N ALA A 4 19.65 8.28 10.64
CA ALA A 4 19.00 7.03 11.03
C ALA A 4 17.60 6.85 10.41
N GLU A 5 16.87 7.93 10.18
CA GLU A 5 15.54 7.91 9.56
C GLU A 5 15.63 7.67 8.05
N ILE A 6 16.64 8.26 7.40
CA ILE A 6 16.95 8.02 5.99
C ILE A 6 17.32 6.56 5.76
N ARG A 7 18.23 6.00 6.57
CA ARG A 7 18.62 4.57 6.48
C ARG A 7 17.44 3.63 6.69
N ARG A 8 16.52 3.97 7.61
CA ARG A 8 15.31 3.19 7.86
C ARG A 8 14.35 3.22 6.66
N LEU A 9 14.16 4.40 6.05
CA LEU A 9 13.35 4.53 4.83
C LEU A 9 13.97 3.76 3.66
N LEU A 10 15.30 3.82 3.51
CA LEU A 10 16.01 3.05 2.49
C LEU A 10 15.81 1.54 2.71
N ALA A 11 16.00 1.05 3.93
CA ALA A 11 15.80 -0.36 4.26
C ALA A 11 14.36 -0.83 4.00
N ALA A 12 13.35 -0.02 4.34
CA ALA A 12 11.95 -0.34 4.06
C ALA A 12 11.67 -0.45 2.56
N ASN A 13 12.22 0.46 1.74
CA ASN A 13 12.08 0.41 0.29
C ASN A 13 12.83 -0.80 -0.31
N LEU A 14 14.03 -1.12 0.16
CA LEU A 14 14.77 -2.30 -0.28
C LEU A 14 14.03 -3.61 0.05
N LEU A 15 13.45 -3.71 1.25
CA LEU A 15 12.60 -4.84 1.64
C LEU A 15 11.36 -4.95 0.76
N CYS A 16 10.77 -3.82 0.38
CA CYS A 16 9.64 -3.77 -0.54
C CYS A 16 10.03 -4.29 -1.94
N VAL A 17 11.16 -3.85 -2.49
CA VAL A 17 11.67 -4.34 -3.78
C VAL A 17 11.96 -5.84 -3.72
N LEU A 18 12.65 -6.30 -2.67
CA LEU A 18 12.93 -7.72 -2.46
C LEU A 18 11.63 -8.54 -2.40
N SER A 19 10.60 -8.02 -1.72
CA SER A 19 9.30 -8.65 -1.63
C SER A 19 8.64 -8.83 -3.00
N ILE A 20 8.72 -7.85 -3.89
CA ILE A 20 8.16 -7.94 -5.24
C ILE A 20 8.88 -9.02 -6.05
N ILE A 21 10.21 -9.09 -5.93
CA ILE A 21 11.00 -10.13 -6.59
C ILE A 21 10.58 -11.51 -6.05
N LEU A 22 10.42 -11.63 -4.74
CA LEU A 22 9.96 -12.86 -4.11
C LEU A 22 8.55 -13.25 -4.57
N THR A 23 7.62 -12.32 -4.75
CA THR A 23 6.27 -12.65 -5.24
C THR A 23 6.25 -13.09 -6.69
N ALA A 24 7.28 -12.82 -7.48
CA ALA A 24 7.42 -13.36 -8.84
C ALA A 24 7.95 -14.81 -8.86
N VAL A 25 8.70 -15.22 -7.84
CA VAL A 25 9.40 -16.52 -7.81
C VAL A 25 8.73 -17.51 -6.86
N VAL A 26 8.37 -17.07 -5.65
CA VAL A 26 7.84 -17.91 -4.58
C VAL A 26 6.52 -18.61 -4.99
N PRO A 27 5.52 -17.93 -5.58
CA PRO A 27 4.27 -18.59 -5.95
C PRO A 27 4.46 -19.69 -6.99
N ALA A 28 5.50 -19.62 -7.83
CA ALA A 28 5.81 -20.65 -8.83
C ALA A 28 6.12 -22.02 -8.21
N PHE A 29 6.60 -22.05 -6.95
CA PHE A 29 6.88 -23.30 -6.25
C PHE A 29 5.63 -23.95 -5.64
N PHE A 30 4.59 -23.16 -5.33
CA PHE A 30 3.40 -23.64 -4.62
C PHE A 30 2.15 -23.75 -5.51
N LEU A 31 2.07 -22.94 -6.57
CA LEU A 31 0.94 -22.89 -7.49
C LEU A 31 1.34 -23.55 -8.81
N HIS A 32 0.70 -24.68 -9.12
CA HIS A 32 0.95 -25.39 -10.36
C HIS A 32 0.57 -24.53 -11.57
N GLY A 33 1.49 -24.35 -12.53
CA GLY A 33 1.26 -23.55 -13.73
C GLY A 33 1.34 -22.03 -13.53
N PHE A 34 1.80 -21.55 -12.38
CA PHE A 34 1.99 -20.12 -12.16
C PHE A 34 3.07 -19.56 -13.09
N THR A 35 2.70 -18.53 -13.84
CA THR A 35 3.60 -17.71 -14.63
C THR A 35 3.22 -16.25 -14.44
N VAL A 36 4.22 -15.36 -14.35
CA VAL A 36 3.96 -13.92 -14.14
C VAL A 36 3.07 -13.34 -15.24
N LEU A 37 3.26 -13.79 -16.49
CA LEU A 37 2.49 -13.30 -17.64
C LEU A 37 1.14 -14.04 -17.80
N GLY A 38 1.14 -15.37 -17.71
CA GLY A 38 -0.05 -16.19 -17.92
C GLY A 38 -1.05 -16.16 -16.74
N THR A 39 -0.57 -15.88 -15.53
CA THR A 39 -1.39 -15.75 -14.31
C THR A 39 -1.19 -14.39 -13.64
N HIS A 40 -1.12 -13.33 -14.45
CA HIS A 40 -0.83 -11.97 -14.01
C HIS A 40 -1.82 -11.45 -12.96
N LEU A 41 -3.11 -11.81 -13.02
CA LEU A 41 -4.11 -11.49 -11.99
C LEU A 41 -3.74 -12.05 -10.61
N THR A 42 -3.34 -13.32 -10.58
CA THR A 42 -2.88 -14.00 -9.36
C THR A 42 -1.62 -13.34 -8.83
N TRP A 43 -0.68 -13.00 -9.71
CA TRP A 43 0.54 -12.30 -9.32
C TRP A 43 0.26 -10.90 -8.77
N LEU A 44 -0.61 -10.10 -9.40
CA LEU A 44 -1.02 -8.77 -8.93
C LEU A 44 -1.63 -8.85 -7.52
N CYS A 45 -2.51 -9.84 -7.30
CA CYS A 45 -3.12 -10.08 -5.99
C CYS A 45 -2.08 -10.44 -4.93
N VAL A 46 -1.22 -11.43 -5.22
CA VAL A 46 -0.16 -11.87 -4.31
C VAL A 46 0.82 -10.72 -4.00
N CYS A 47 1.17 -9.93 -5.01
CA CYS A 47 2.05 -8.78 -4.87
C CYS A 47 1.43 -7.70 -3.97
N SER A 48 0.17 -7.32 -4.21
CA SER A 48 -0.52 -6.33 -3.38
C SER A 48 -0.67 -6.79 -1.93
N VAL A 49 -1.06 -8.05 -1.69
CA VAL A 49 -1.17 -8.61 -0.34
C VAL A 49 0.19 -8.59 0.36
N CYS A 50 1.24 -9.09 -0.29
CA CYS A 50 2.57 -9.20 0.31
C CYS A 50 3.14 -7.82 0.69
N VAL A 51 3.13 -6.88 -0.26
CA VAL A 51 3.60 -5.51 -0.04
C VAL A 51 2.73 -4.78 0.99
N GLY A 52 1.41 -5.01 0.97
CA GLY A 52 0.49 -4.45 1.95
C GLY A 52 0.80 -4.91 3.37
N THR A 53 0.96 -6.23 3.56
CA THR A 53 1.31 -6.82 4.86
C THR A 53 2.68 -6.34 5.35
N LEU A 54 3.68 -6.24 4.48
CA LEU A 54 5.00 -5.73 4.85
C LEU A 54 4.93 -4.27 5.27
N ASN A 55 4.24 -3.40 4.54
CA ASN A 55 4.11 -1.99 4.91
C ASN A 55 3.39 -1.81 6.24
N VAL A 56 2.31 -2.57 6.48
CA VAL A 56 1.60 -2.54 7.77
C VAL A 56 2.51 -3.05 8.89
N THR A 57 3.21 -4.16 8.69
CA THR A 57 4.13 -4.73 9.68
C THR A 57 5.29 -3.80 10.00
N LEU A 58 5.95 -3.24 8.97
CA LEU A 58 7.01 -2.25 9.13
C LEU A 58 6.50 -1.03 9.89
N HIS A 59 5.31 -0.53 9.59
CA HIS A 59 4.73 0.59 10.33
C HIS A 59 4.42 0.25 11.80
N LEU A 60 3.98 -0.98 12.09
CA LEU A 60 3.74 -1.43 13.46
C LEU A 60 5.05 -1.59 14.25
N VAL A 61 6.09 -2.16 13.63
CA VAL A 61 7.39 -2.42 14.27
C VAL A 61 8.23 -1.15 14.40
N LEU A 62 8.27 -0.31 13.37
CA LEU A 62 9.12 0.88 13.31
C LEU A 62 8.54 2.11 14.01
N LYS A 63 7.33 2.01 14.59
CA LYS A 63 6.68 3.09 15.35
C LYS A 63 6.74 2.77 16.86
N PRO A 64 7.81 3.16 17.57
CA PRO A 64 8.01 2.80 18.97
C PRO A 64 7.21 3.70 19.92
N ASN A 65 6.67 4.82 19.44
CA ASN A 65 5.99 5.82 20.26
C ASN A 65 4.47 5.70 20.16
N GLN A 66 3.91 4.65 20.75
CA GLN A 66 2.60 4.84 21.38
C GLN A 66 2.84 5.57 22.69
N SER A 67 2.50 6.87 22.74
CA SER A 67 2.33 7.51 24.03
C SER A 67 1.33 6.68 24.85
N PRO A 68 1.62 6.34 26.12
CA PRO A 68 0.83 5.40 26.91
C PRO A 68 -0.53 5.97 27.35
N LYS A 69 -0.98 7.07 26.73
CA LYS A 69 -2.32 7.60 26.95
C LYS A 69 -3.31 6.61 26.36
N ARG A 70 -3.86 5.73 27.21
CA ARG A 70 -5.08 4.89 27.07
C ARG A 70 -5.95 5.35 25.89
N ARG A 71 -5.55 5.01 24.66
CA ARG A 71 -6.41 5.23 23.50
C ARG A 71 -7.37 4.08 23.51
N SER A 72 -8.63 4.38 23.85
CA SER A 72 -9.72 3.42 23.76
C SER A 72 -9.61 2.64 22.44
N PHE A 73 -9.82 1.33 22.52
CA PHE A 73 -9.83 0.43 21.36
C PHE A 73 -10.69 0.99 20.21
N ALA A 74 -11.78 1.69 20.55
CA ALA A 74 -12.64 2.42 19.61
C ALA A 74 -11.87 3.46 18.77
N HIS A 75 -10.94 4.22 19.35
CA HIS A 75 -10.12 5.18 18.62
C HIS A 75 -9.13 4.46 17.67
N LYS A 76 -8.62 3.29 18.04
CA LYS A 76 -7.74 2.50 17.17
C LYS A 76 -8.51 1.96 15.96
N ILE A 77 -9.71 1.42 16.19
CA ILE A 77 -10.62 0.95 15.14
C ILE A 77 -11.04 2.11 14.24
N SER A 78 -11.49 3.23 14.80
CA SER A 78 -11.90 4.41 14.00
C SER A 78 -10.77 4.89 13.09
N ARG A 79 -9.52 4.90 13.59
CA ARG A 79 -8.36 5.24 12.77
C ARG A 79 -8.13 4.22 11.66
N PHE A 80 -8.20 2.92 11.97
CA PHE A 80 -8.05 1.86 10.99
C PHE A 80 -9.12 1.94 9.89
N LEU A 81 -10.39 2.11 10.26
CA LEU A 81 -11.49 2.29 9.32
C LEU A 81 -11.28 3.49 8.41
N LYS A 82 -10.81 4.64 8.94
CA LYS A 82 -10.45 5.80 8.11
C LYS A 82 -9.33 5.47 7.11
N CYS A 83 -8.31 4.73 7.52
CA CYS A 83 -7.26 4.26 6.61
C CYS A 83 -7.84 3.35 5.51
N CYS A 84 -8.72 2.41 5.87
CA CYS A 84 -9.37 1.53 4.90
C CYS A 84 -10.22 2.32 3.90
N ILE A 85 -10.99 3.30 4.36
CA ILE A 85 -11.81 4.16 3.49
C ILE A 85 -10.91 4.95 2.54
N TYR A 86 -9.81 5.55 3.01
CA TYR A 86 -8.89 6.28 2.14
C TYR A 86 -8.19 5.38 1.13
N PHE A 87 -7.80 4.17 1.53
CA PHE A 87 -7.24 3.18 0.61
C PHE A 87 -8.27 2.72 -0.44
N PHE A 88 -9.52 2.49 -0.03
CA PHE A 88 -10.58 2.13 -0.98
C PHE A 88 -10.85 3.27 -1.97
N MET A 89 -10.96 4.51 -1.48
CA MET A 89 -11.15 5.68 -2.34
C MET A 89 -9.98 5.87 -3.32
N SER A 90 -8.73 5.60 -2.92
CA SER A 90 -7.61 5.65 -3.87
C SER A 90 -7.68 4.54 -4.92
N CYS A 91 -8.14 3.34 -4.56
CA CYS A 91 -8.33 2.27 -5.54
C CYS A 91 -9.35 2.68 -6.61
N ILE A 92 -10.48 3.28 -6.18
CA ILE A 92 -11.49 3.80 -7.12
C ILE A 92 -10.92 4.91 -7.99
N LEU A 93 -10.17 5.85 -7.42
CA LEU A 93 -9.54 6.95 -8.16
C LEU A 93 -8.56 6.43 -9.20
N PHE A 94 -7.64 5.53 -8.83
CA PHE A 94 -6.67 4.96 -9.77
C PHE A 94 -7.36 4.12 -10.84
N HIS A 95 -8.39 3.35 -10.49
CA HIS A 95 -9.17 2.60 -11.45
C HIS A 95 -9.83 3.52 -12.48
N ALA A 96 -10.45 4.62 -12.02
CA ALA A 96 -11.02 5.63 -12.90
C ALA A 96 -9.96 6.27 -13.81
N ILE A 97 -8.76 6.57 -13.28
CA ILE A 97 -7.65 7.10 -14.09
C ILE A 97 -7.26 6.08 -15.16
N ILE A 98 -7.00 4.82 -14.81
CA ILE A 98 -6.61 3.77 -15.75
C ILE A 98 -7.63 3.62 -16.89
N VAL A 99 -8.91 3.65 -16.53
CA VAL A 99 -10.03 3.62 -17.48
C VAL A 99 -10.03 4.84 -18.40
N LEU A 100 -9.87 6.06 -17.85
CA LEU A 100 -9.82 7.29 -18.64
C LEU A 100 -8.62 7.34 -19.59
N TYR A 101 -7.52 6.67 -19.24
CA TYR A 101 -6.34 6.52 -20.10
C TYR A 101 -6.51 5.45 -21.19
N GLY A 102 -7.69 4.83 -21.30
CA GLY A 102 -8.07 3.99 -22.44
C GLY A 102 -8.13 2.49 -22.16
N ALA A 103 -8.09 2.06 -20.89
CA ALA A 103 -8.25 0.65 -20.57
C ALA A 103 -9.73 0.18 -20.76
N PRO A 104 -9.98 -0.99 -21.36
CA PRO A 104 -11.32 -1.44 -21.68
C PRO A 104 -12.12 -1.84 -20.43
N LEU A 105 -13.17 -1.06 -20.14
CA LEU A 105 -14.04 -1.23 -18.97
C LEU A 105 -14.84 -2.53 -18.91
N ILE A 106 -15.06 -3.23 -20.02
CA ILE A 106 -16.02 -4.36 -20.05
C ILE A 106 -15.28 -5.70 -20.02
N GLU A 107 -14.11 -5.77 -20.67
CA GLU A 107 -13.33 -7.00 -20.77
C GLU A 107 -12.30 -7.14 -19.64
N SER A 108 -11.83 -6.01 -19.06
CA SER A 108 -10.66 -5.99 -18.16
C SER A 108 -10.92 -5.35 -16.79
N VAL A 109 -12.18 -5.31 -16.30
CA VAL A 109 -12.53 -4.69 -15.00
C VAL A 109 -11.64 -5.22 -13.87
N THR A 110 -11.51 -6.55 -13.78
CA THR A 110 -10.74 -7.20 -12.71
C THR A 110 -9.25 -6.89 -12.81
N GLU A 111 -8.69 -6.88 -14.02
CA GLU A 111 -7.29 -6.56 -14.28
C GLU A 111 -6.97 -5.11 -13.89
N THR A 112 -7.76 -4.17 -14.42
CA THR A 112 -7.60 -2.74 -14.15
C THR A 112 -7.86 -2.40 -12.69
N PHE A 113 -8.79 -3.09 -12.02
CA PHE A 113 -9.04 -2.92 -10.59
C PHE A 113 -7.89 -3.49 -9.74
N LEU A 114 -7.39 -4.69 -10.02
CA LEU A 114 -6.25 -5.26 -9.28
C LEU A 114 -4.98 -4.44 -9.49
N PHE A 115 -4.80 -3.88 -10.69
CA PHE A 115 -3.72 -2.94 -10.95
C PHE A 115 -3.90 -1.64 -10.13
N ALA A 116 -5.11 -1.10 -10.05
CA ALA A 116 -5.41 0.07 -9.20
C ALA A 116 -5.18 -0.20 -7.70
N VAL A 117 -5.50 -1.41 -7.24
CA VAL A 117 -5.20 -1.88 -5.87
C VAL A 117 -3.68 -1.95 -5.64
N LEU A 118 -2.93 -2.45 -6.61
CA LEU A 118 -1.46 -2.49 -6.53
C LEU A 118 -0.87 -1.07 -6.47
N LEU A 119 -1.30 -0.16 -7.34
CA LEU A 119 -0.91 1.26 -7.34
C LEU A 119 -1.24 1.94 -6.00
N SER A 120 -2.43 1.69 -5.46
CA SER A 120 -2.83 2.19 -4.13
C SER A 120 -1.97 1.63 -3.01
N THR A 121 -1.52 0.39 -3.13
CA THR A 121 -0.63 -0.27 -2.16
C THR A 121 0.74 0.40 -2.14
N PHE A 122 1.28 0.78 -3.30
CA PHE A 122 2.58 1.46 -3.38
C PHE A 122 2.52 2.95 -3.02
N THR A 123 1.39 3.61 -3.23
CA THR A 123 1.27 5.06 -3.04
C THR A 123 0.52 5.40 -1.75
N THR A 124 -0.79 5.16 -1.74
CA THR A 124 -1.70 5.57 -0.67
C THR A 124 -1.45 4.82 0.64
N LEU A 125 -1.22 3.51 0.59
CA LEU A 125 -0.96 2.73 1.80
C LEU A 125 0.35 3.14 2.48
N GLN A 126 1.41 3.40 1.70
CA GLN A 126 2.67 3.93 2.24
C GLN A 126 2.46 5.30 2.90
N CYS A 127 1.73 6.20 2.24
CA CYS A 127 1.36 7.51 2.78
C CYS A 127 0.56 7.39 4.09
N LEU A 128 -0.43 6.50 4.13
CA LEU A 128 -1.24 6.23 5.32
C LEU A 128 -0.42 5.64 6.46
N CYS A 129 0.59 4.82 6.16
CA CYS A 129 1.52 4.31 7.16
C CYS A 129 2.41 5.44 7.72
N VAL A 130 2.98 6.28 6.87
CA VAL A 130 3.92 7.34 7.33
C VAL A 130 3.19 8.49 8.03
N LEU A 131 2.19 9.08 7.35
CA LEU A 131 1.51 10.31 7.79
C LEU A 131 0.25 10.03 8.62
N GLY A 132 -0.30 8.80 8.54
CA GLY A 132 -1.60 8.48 9.15
C GLY A 132 -2.78 9.06 8.37
N PRO A 133 -4.03 8.84 8.81
CA PRO A 133 -5.24 9.32 8.12
C PRO A 133 -5.57 10.80 8.44
N ASN A 134 -4.61 11.63 8.84
CA ASN A 134 -4.85 13.04 9.12
C ASN A 134 -4.57 13.91 7.89
N VAL A 135 -5.63 14.28 7.17
CA VAL A 135 -5.56 15.11 5.96
C VAL A 135 -4.85 16.45 6.20
N GLN A 136 -4.99 17.06 7.38
CA GLN A 136 -4.27 18.31 7.69
C GLN A 136 -2.76 18.12 7.69
N THR A 137 -2.27 16.94 8.11
CA THR A 137 -0.83 16.62 8.06
C THR A 137 -0.37 16.45 6.61
N TRP A 138 -1.24 15.96 5.73
CA TRP A 138 -0.93 15.79 4.31
C TRP A 138 -0.85 17.15 3.63
N ILE A 139 -1.86 18.02 3.84
CA ILE A 139 -1.89 19.38 3.31
C ILE A 139 -0.68 20.19 3.78
N ARG A 140 -0.26 20.02 5.05
CA ARG A 140 0.93 20.68 5.59
C ARG A 140 2.22 20.31 4.83
N VAL A 141 2.35 19.08 4.31
CA VAL A 141 3.52 18.69 3.51
C VAL A 141 3.56 19.44 2.17
N PHE A 142 2.38 19.81 1.64
CA PHE A 142 2.25 20.54 0.36
C PHE A 142 2.12 22.06 0.53
N SER A 143 1.83 22.56 1.74
CA SER A 143 1.79 23.99 2.05
C SER A 143 3.21 24.50 2.36
N LYS A 144 3.62 25.56 1.67
CA LYS A 144 4.93 26.22 1.86
C LYS A 144 5.12 26.78 3.28
N ASN A 145 4.02 27.01 4.01
CA ASN A 145 3.99 27.47 5.40
C ASN A 145 3.16 26.46 6.21
N GLY A 146 3.78 25.71 7.13
CA GLY A 146 3.12 24.67 7.92
C GLY A 146 2.19 25.19 9.01
#